data_AF-A0A127SYY4-F1
#
_entry.id   AF-A0A127SYY4-F1
#
_cell.length_a   1.000
_cell.length_b   1.000
_cell.length_c   1.000
_cell.angle_alpha   90.00
_cell.angle_beta   90.00
_cell.angle_gamma   90.00
#
_symmetry.space_group_name_H-M   'P 1'
#
loop_
_entity.id
_entity.type
_entity.pdbx_description
1 polymer ?
#
loop_
_entity_poly.entity_id
_entity_poly.type
_entity_poly.pdbx_seq_one_letter_code
_entity_poly.pdbx_strand_id
1 'polypeptide(L)'
;MSDQERCRQQILSEEYRDFIIRKGRETVAEQAAREYGCSVEAGFGYQCAYLPEKRADPISRERYSYNAIPRCYTILGMEELNQSGILPLQNYPTLQLSGKQIMIGFIDTGIDYTN
;
A
#
# COMPACT_ATOMS: atom_id res chain seq x y z
N MET A 1 -10.70 17.86 15.15
CA MET A 1 -10.23 17.01 14.05
C MET A 1 -10.78 15.62 14.28
N SER A 2 -11.36 14.96 13.26
CA SER A 2 -11.87 13.58 13.41
C SER A 2 -10.69 12.61 13.55
N ASP A 3 -10.92 11.44 14.15
CA ASP A 3 -9.90 10.39 14.22
C ASP A 3 -9.42 9.95 12.83
N GLN A 4 -10.31 9.98 11.83
CA GLN A 4 -10.00 9.67 10.43
C GLN A 4 -9.04 10.69 9.81
N GLU A 5 -9.27 11.99 10.05
CA GLU A 5 -8.38 13.04 9.52
C GLU A 5 -7.01 13.00 10.21
N ARG A 6 -6.98 12.74 11.52
CA ARG A 6 -5.73 12.49 12.24
C ARG A 6 -4.98 11.32 11.63
N CYS A 7 -5.66 10.20 11.42
CA CYS A 7 -5.04 9.00 10.86
C CYS A 7 -4.49 9.24 9.46
N ARG A 8 -5.26 9.92 8.60
CA ARG A 8 -4.82 10.31 7.25
C ARG A 8 -3.53 11.12 7.28
N GLN A 9 -3.40 12.08 8.20
CA GLN A 9 -2.17 12.87 8.34
C GLN A 9 -0.96 12.02 8.73
N GLN A 10 -1.15 11.01 9.59
CA GLN A 10 -0.06 10.10 9.98
C GLN A 10 0.37 9.19 8.82
N ILE A 11 -0.59 8.71 8.02
CA ILE A 11 -0.33 7.88 6.84
C ILE A 11 0.50 8.61 5.79
N LEU A 12 0.26 9.92 5.61
CA LEU A 12 0.88 10.73 4.57
C LEU A 12 2.17 11.42 5.03
N SER A 13 2.56 11.27 6.29
CA SER A 13 3.68 12.01 6.87
C SER A 13 4.95 11.17 6.93
N GLU A 14 6.05 11.75 6.48
CA GLU A 14 7.40 11.18 6.59
C GLU A 14 7.91 11.11 8.05
N GLU A 15 7.23 11.77 9.00
CA GLU A 15 7.54 11.70 10.43
C GLU A 15 6.99 10.43 11.11
N TYR A 16 6.32 9.56 10.36
CA TYR A 16 5.77 8.29 10.83
C TYR A 16 6.48 7.11 10.16
N ARG A 17 6.42 5.95 10.80
CA ARG A 17 6.92 4.67 10.30
C ARG A 17 5.78 3.69 10.22
N ASP A 18 5.77 2.95 9.12
CA ASP A 18 4.71 2.03 8.77
C ASP A 18 5.04 0.61 9.20
N PHE A 19 4.04 -0.11 9.69
CA PHE A 19 4.16 -1.51 10.06
C PHE A 19 2.93 -2.30 9.59
N ILE A 20 3.14 -3.53 9.11
CA ILE A 20 2.05 -4.46 8.76
C ILE A 20 1.97 -5.53 9.85
N ILE A 21 0.92 -5.51 10.66
CA ILE A 21 0.80 -6.41 11.81
C ILE A 21 -0.42 -7.32 11.68
N ARG A 22 -0.26 -8.57 12.13
CA ARG A 22 -1.34 -9.55 12.19
C ARG A 22 -2.12 -9.36 13.50
N LYS A 23 -3.43 -9.17 13.40
CA LYS A 23 -4.35 -9.04 14.54
C LYS A 23 -4.24 -10.27 15.46
N GLY A 24 -4.33 -10.03 16.77
CA GLY A 24 -4.31 -11.08 17.80
C GLY A 24 -2.91 -11.50 18.25
N ARG A 25 -1.85 -10.80 17.81
CA ARG A 25 -0.52 -10.89 18.41
C ARG A 25 -0.12 -9.51 18.90
N GLU A 26 -0.14 -9.31 20.22
CA GLU A 26 0.33 -8.06 20.80
C GLU A 26 1.83 -7.88 20.53
N THR A 27 2.13 -7.12 19.49
CA THR A 27 3.49 -6.70 19.15
C THR A 27 3.76 -5.32 19.73
N VAL A 28 5.04 -4.98 19.87
CA VAL A 28 5.49 -3.63 20.26
C VAL A 28 4.86 -2.56 19.34
N ALA A 29 4.76 -2.85 18.04
CA ALA A 29 4.12 -1.95 17.08
C ALA A 29 2.62 -1.79 17.32
N GLU A 30 1.90 -2.88 17.61
CA GLU A 30 0.45 -2.83 17.91
C GLU A 30 0.16 -2.03 19.18
N GLN A 31 0.95 -2.24 20.24
CA GLN A 31 0.81 -1.51 21.50
C GLN A 31 1.12 -0.03 21.29
N ALA A 32 2.23 0.30 20.64
CA ALA A 32 2.61 1.68 20.37
C ALA A 32 1.59 2.40 19.46
N ALA A 33 0.96 1.70 18.52
CA ALA A 33 0.00 2.32 17.60
C ALA A 33 -1.33 2.63 18.29
N ARG A 34 -1.76 1.77 19.23
CA ARG A 34 -2.91 2.04 20.09
C ARG A 34 -2.71 3.25 20.99
N GLU A 35 -1.49 3.48 21.47
CA GLU A 35 -1.21 4.52 22.45
C GLU A 35 -0.78 5.86 21.82
N TYR A 36 -0.01 5.82 20.73
CA TYR A 36 0.69 6.98 20.17
C TYR A 36 0.44 7.22 18.67
N GLY A 37 -0.26 6.32 18.00
CA GLY A 37 -0.34 6.29 16.53
C GLY A 37 -1.76 6.13 16.00
N CYS A 38 -1.83 5.50 14.83
CA CYS A 38 -3.07 5.07 14.21
C CYS A 38 -2.91 3.66 13.64
N SER A 39 -4.01 2.93 13.57
CA SER A 39 -4.08 1.66 12.84
C SER A 39 -5.26 1.66 11.86
N VAL A 40 -5.03 1.15 10.66
CA VAL A 40 -6.04 0.96 9.61
C VAL A 40 -6.16 -0.53 9.29
N GLU A 41 -7.38 -1.04 9.16
CA GLU A 41 -7.60 -2.42 8.77
C GLU A 41 -7.19 -2.66 7.32
N ALA A 42 -6.29 -3.62 7.12
CA ALA A 42 -5.81 -4.04 5.79
C ALA A 42 -6.55 -5.27 5.25
N GLY A 43 -7.49 -5.82 6.03
CA GLY A 43 -8.21 -7.05 5.73
C GLY A 43 -7.41 -8.32 6.06
N PHE A 44 -8.04 -9.48 5.90
CA PHE A 44 -7.44 -10.82 6.13
C PHE A 44 -6.77 -11.00 7.50
N GLY A 45 -7.25 -10.29 8.52
CA GLY A 45 -6.66 -10.30 9.87
C GLY A 45 -5.37 -9.50 9.99
N TYR A 46 -5.09 -8.58 9.07
CA TYR A 46 -3.98 -7.64 9.13
C TYR A 46 -4.46 -6.21 9.36
N GLN A 47 -3.57 -5.38 9.89
CA GLN A 47 -3.74 -3.94 10.00
C GLN A 47 -2.39 -3.25 9.71
N CYS A 48 -2.46 -2.06 9.13
CA CYS A 48 -1.34 -1.16 8.98
C CYS A 48 -1.30 -0.24 10.19
N ALA A 49 -0.15 -0.16 10.85
CA ALA A 49 0.08 0.66 12.03
C ALA A 49 1.10 1.76 11.71
N TYR A 50 0.81 2.98 12.16
CA TYR A 50 1.58 4.18 11.88
C TYR A 50 2.10 4.75 13.20
N LEU A 51 3.42 4.76 13.37
CA LEU A 51 4.06 5.19 14.62
C LEU A 51 4.92 6.43 14.40
N PRO A 52 4.89 7.42 15.30
CA PRO A 52 5.84 8.52 15.25
C PRO A 52 7.29 8.00 15.25
N GLU A 53 8.16 8.58 14.43
CA GLU A 53 9.57 8.18 14.30
C GLU A 53 10.30 8.15 15.65
N LYS A 54 9.99 9.09 16.56
CA LYS A 54 10.56 9.19 17.91
C LYS A 54 10.29 7.96 18.79
N ARG A 55 9.28 7.16 18.44
CA ARG A 55 8.91 5.91 19.12
C ARG A 55 9.35 4.68 18.32
N ALA A 56 9.28 4.77 17.00
CA ALA A 56 9.59 3.66 16.10
C ALA A 56 11.09 3.43 15.91
N ASP A 57 11.88 4.51 15.86
CA ASP A 57 13.30 4.42 15.51
C ASP A 57 14.15 4.03 16.73
N PRO A 58 15.27 3.31 16.53
CA PRO A 58 15.67 2.68 15.27
C PRO A 58 14.78 1.46 14.95
N ILE A 59 14.50 1.28 13.65
CA ILE A 59 13.85 0.07 13.15
C ILE A 59 14.90 -1.04 13.09
N SER A 60 14.68 -2.09 13.87
CA SER A 60 15.60 -3.23 13.94
C SER A 60 14.84 -4.54 14.10
N ARG A 61 15.50 -5.66 13.77
CA ARG A 61 14.90 -7.01 13.86
C ARG A 61 14.73 -7.49 15.29
N GLU A 62 15.45 -6.89 16.24
CA GLU A 62 15.32 -7.16 17.68
C GLU A 62 14.03 -6.54 18.25
N ARG A 63 13.60 -5.39 17.71
CA ARG A 63 12.40 -4.67 18.16
C ARG A 63 11.14 -5.07 17.40
N TYR A 64 11.27 -5.32 16.10
CA TYR A 64 10.14 -5.59 15.21
C TYR A 64 10.36 -6.89 14.45
N SER A 65 9.30 -7.70 14.38
CA SER A 65 9.34 -8.92 13.59
C SER A 65 9.59 -8.57 12.12
N TYR A 66 10.40 -9.38 11.43
CA TYR A 66 10.77 -9.13 10.03
C TYR A 66 9.57 -8.90 9.10
N ASN A 67 8.49 -9.67 9.29
CA ASN A 67 7.27 -9.55 8.47
C ASN A 67 6.44 -8.29 8.77
N ALA A 68 6.75 -7.57 9.84
CA ALA A 68 6.06 -6.33 10.18
C ALA A 68 6.65 -5.10 9.51
N ILE A 69 7.90 -5.16 9.06
CA ILE A 69 8.58 -4.05 8.40
C ILE A 69 8.23 -4.10 6.90
N PRO A 70 7.58 -3.07 6.33
CA PRO A 70 7.27 -3.02 4.91
C PRO A 70 8.54 -3.10 4.05
N ARG A 71 8.42 -3.71 2.87
CA ARG A 71 9.49 -3.70 1.88
C ARG A 71 9.34 -2.49 0.97
N CYS A 72 10.45 -1.85 0.63
CA CYS A 72 10.45 -0.79 -0.37
C CYS A 72 10.39 -1.38 -1.77
N TYR A 73 9.34 -1.06 -2.51
CA TYR A 73 9.18 -1.43 -3.92
C TYR A 73 9.51 -0.22 -4.80
N THR A 74 10.04 -0.48 -6.00
CA THR A 74 10.36 0.53 -7.01
C THR A 74 9.55 0.28 -8.27
N ILE A 75 9.43 1.29 -9.13
CA ILE A 75 8.79 1.19 -10.44
C ILE A 75 9.46 0.09 -11.24
N LEU A 76 8.66 -0.88 -11.69
CA LEU A 76 9.07 -1.87 -12.68
C LEU A 76 8.84 -1.22 -14.06
N GLY A 77 9.88 -1.15 -14.90
CA GLY A 77 9.85 -0.41 -16.16
C GLY A 77 8.67 -0.79 -17.06
N MET A 78 8.11 0.18 -17.78
CA MET A 78 6.86 0.05 -18.58
C MET A 78 7.06 -0.53 -20.00
N GLU A 79 8.02 -1.42 -20.22
CA GLU A 79 8.59 -1.61 -21.56
C GLU A 79 7.80 -2.50 -22.55
N GLU A 80 6.54 -2.89 -22.28
CA GLU A 80 6.00 -4.14 -22.87
C GLU A 80 4.65 -4.07 -23.60
N LEU A 81 4.15 -2.89 -24.00
CA LEU A 81 2.94 -2.87 -24.85
C LEU A 81 3.23 -3.36 -26.28
N ASN A 82 4.36 -2.95 -26.88
CA ASN A 82 4.70 -3.33 -28.26
C ASN A 82 5.09 -4.81 -28.43
N GLN A 83 5.51 -5.48 -27.36
CA GLN A 83 5.94 -6.89 -27.43
C GLN A 83 4.77 -7.88 -27.39
N SER A 84 3.60 -7.45 -26.91
CA SER A 84 2.45 -8.32 -26.63
C SER A 84 1.64 -8.73 -27.87
N GLY A 85 1.85 -8.10 -29.04
CA GLY A 85 1.10 -8.43 -30.26
C GLY A 85 -0.42 -8.21 -30.13
N ILE A 86 -0.85 -7.27 -29.30
CA ILE A 86 -2.28 -6.99 -28.99
C ILE A 86 -3.04 -6.35 -30.16
N LEU A 87 -2.36 -5.55 -31.00
CA LEU A 87 -3.00 -4.77 -32.07
C LEU A 87 -3.79 -5.63 -33.09
N PRO A 88 -3.28 -6.79 -33.56
CA PRO A 88 -4.06 -7.71 -34.39
C PRO A 88 -5.37 -8.19 -33.74
N LEU A 89 -5.37 -8.49 -32.43
CA LEU A 89 -6.55 -9.02 -31.73
C LEU A 89 -7.63 -7.96 -31.49
N GLN A 90 -7.24 -6.72 -31.22
CA GLN A 90 -8.19 -5.61 -31.07
C GLN A 90 -8.90 -5.24 -32.38
N ASN A 91 -8.22 -5.42 -33.52
CA ASN A 91 -8.75 -5.06 -34.84
C ASN A 91 -9.63 -6.16 -35.48
N TYR A 92 -9.81 -7.31 -34.83
CA TYR A 92 -10.70 -8.35 -35.35
C TYR A 92 -12.18 -7.97 -35.11
N PRO A 93 -12.99 -7.76 -36.19
CA PRO A 93 -14.34 -7.20 -36.06
C PRO A 93 -15.30 -8.05 -35.22
N THR A 94 -15.05 -9.36 -35.13
CA THR A 94 -15.90 -10.32 -34.41
C THR A 94 -15.58 -10.45 -32.93
N LEU A 95 -14.40 -10.01 -32.49
CA LEU A 95 -13.92 -10.28 -31.12
C LEU A 95 -14.31 -9.20 -30.10
N GLN A 96 -14.66 -7.97 -30.52
CA GLN A 96 -15.20 -6.87 -29.67
C GLN A 96 -14.50 -6.69 -28.30
N LEU A 97 -13.20 -7.00 -28.22
CA LEU A 97 -12.40 -6.97 -26.98
C LEU A 97 -12.00 -5.54 -26.63
N SER A 98 -12.96 -4.77 -26.14
CA SER A 98 -12.84 -3.33 -25.81
C SER A 98 -12.53 -3.04 -24.35
N GLY A 99 -12.50 -4.06 -23.48
CA GLY A 99 -12.38 -3.89 -22.03
C GLY A 99 -13.67 -3.39 -21.35
N LYS A 100 -14.81 -3.32 -22.05
CA LYS A 100 -16.10 -2.98 -21.45
C LYS A 100 -16.44 -3.94 -20.29
N GLN A 101 -16.83 -3.39 -19.15
CA GLN A 101 -17.11 -4.12 -17.89
C GLN A 101 -15.88 -4.80 -17.25
N ILE A 102 -14.66 -4.45 -17.68
CA ILE A 102 -13.43 -4.90 -17.04
C ILE A 102 -12.90 -3.78 -16.14
N MET A 103 -12.57 -4.12 -14.89
CA MET A 103 -11.91 -3.23 -13.95
C MET A 103 -10.41 -3.54 -13.92
N ILE A 104 -9.58 -2.52 -14.16
CA ILE A 104 -8.12 -2.61 -14.07
C ILE A 104 -7.69 -1.72 -12.91
N GLY A 105 -7.03 -2.32 -11.91
CA GLY A 105 -6.45 -1.60 -10.77
C GLY A 105 -4.98 -1.32 -11.01
N PHE A 106 -4.57 -0.07 -10.80
CA PHE A 106 -3.17 0.34 -10.86
C PHE A 106 -2.67 0.62 -9.45
N ILE A 107 -1.54 -0.01 -9.08
CA ILE A 107 -0.81 0.30 -7.84
C ILE A 107 0.53 0.86 -8.29
N ASP A 108 0.56 2.17 -8.47
CA ASP A 108 1.71 2.92 -8.96
C ASP A 108 1.71 4.31 -8.31
N THR A 109 2.58 5.18 -8.80
CA THR A 109 2.77 6.57 -8.39
C THR A 109 1.58 7.50 -8.68
N GLY A 110 0.57 7.01 -9.40
CA GLY A 110 -0.65 7.75 -9.72
C GLY A 110 -0.89 7.86 -11.21
N ILE A 111 -1.95 8.59 -11.58
CA ILE A 111 -2.30 8.89 -12.97
C ILE A 111 -2.75 10.35 -13.04
N ASP A 112 -2.28 11.05 -14.06
CA ASP A 112 -2.87 12.33 -14.43
C ASP A 112 -4.17 12.05 -15.19
N TYR A 113 -5.30 12.11 -14.48
CA TYR A 113 -6.61 11.83 -15.07
C TYR A 113 -7.15 12.98 -15.93
N THR A 114 -6.42 14.09 -16.03
CA THR A 114 -6.79 15.26 -16.83
C THR A 114 -6.11 15.29 -18.20
N ASN A 115 -5.18 14.37 -18.47
CA ASN A 115 -4.48 14.20 -19.74
C ASN A 115 -4.76 12.83 -20.39
#